data_AF-A0A9K3L4J0-F1
#
_entry.id   AF-A0A9K3L4J0-F1
#
_cell.length_a   1.000
_cell.length_b   1.000
_cell.length_c   1.000
_cell.angle_alpha   90.00
_cell.angle_beta   90.00
_cell.angle_gamma   90.00
#
_symmetry.space_group_name_H-M   'P 1'
#
loop_
_entity.id
_entity.type
_entity.pdbx_description
1 polymer ?
#
loop_
_entity_poly.entity_id
_entity_poly.type
_entity_poly.pdbx_seq_one_letter_code
_entity_poly.pdbx_strand_id
1 'polypeptide(L)'
;MAMIRSTMKAQLLRLFVAVVFIASTWAFQNAFTIQSPSLLTSFDRRYCGNWSPLFVEGNFYTQQPEGYDETQNLLAVRAFLQGYYSIFYSILEKNEDVWKAIAEDDIDKGEFGFTIFAPSNDVLNRIGDKKASQLMDPRNLETTQKIAGYHVIGETVTAEQLFNCGGVLTVSGEISVERSITGGMFGIGGQEDGGVLINKARATQTWQVGTGLVHEVDGLVCPNIMWRYMDQLRIPGSS
;
A
#
# COMPACT_ATOMS: atom_id res chain seq x y z
N MET A 1 -59.51 -45.36 42.36
CA MET A 1 -58.10 -45.46 41.88
C MET A 1 -57.58 -44.15 41.29
N ALA A 2 -57.99 -43.00 41.85
CA ALA A 2 -57.63 -41.65 41.37
C ALA A 2 -56.36 -41.08 42.03
N MET A 3 -55.84 -41.75 43.07
CA MET A 3 -54.71 -41.29 43.88
C MET A 3 -53.33 -41.70 43.34
N ILE A 4 -53.28 -42.61 42.35
CA ILE A 4 -52.03 -43.07 41.70
C ILE A 4 -51.67 -42.21 40.48
N ARG A 5 -52.65 -41.51 39.88
CA ARG A 5 -52.43 -40.65 38.70
C ARG A 5 -51.85 -39.26 39.03
N SER A 6 -51.93 -38.78 40.28
CA SER A 6 -51.40 -37.46 40.64
C SER A 6 -49.91 -37.49 41.01
N THR A 7 -49.43 -38.59 41.60
CA THR A 7 -48.02 -38.76 41.99
C THR A 7 -47.11 -38.98 40.78
N MET A 8 -47.57 -39.71 39.76
CA MET A 8 -46.83 -39.89 38.50
C MET A 8 -46.66 -38.57 37.72
N LYS A 9 -47.68 -37.71 37.68
CA LYS A 9 -47.59 -36.40 37.00
C LYS A 9 -46.61 -35.45 37.70
N ALA A 10 -46.54 -35.48 39.03
CA ALA A 10 -45.59 -34.67 39.80
C ALA A 10 -44.14 -35.17 39.65
N GLN A 11 -43.91 -36.48 39.54
CA GLN A 11 -42.57 -37.04 39.27
C GLN A 11 -42.12 -36.79 37.83
N LEU A 12 -43.02 -36.91 36.84
CA LEU A 12 -42.72 -36.60 35.43
C LEU A 12 -42.42 -35.11 35.22
N LEU A 13 -43.14 -34.21 35.89
CA LEU A 13 -42.88 -32.76 35.79
C LEU A 13 -41.55 -32.37 36.46
N ARG A 14 -41.18 -33.03 37.57
CA ARG A 14 -39.87 -32.83 38.21
C ARG A 14 -38.71 -33.38 37.35
N LEU A 15 -38.91 -34.49 36.64
CA LEU A 15 -37.92 -35.00 35.69
C LEU A 15 -37.75 -34.07 34.48
N PHE A 16 -38.84 -33.48 33.98
CA PHE A 16 -38.80 -32.60 32.81
C PHE A 16 -38.10 -31.27 33.11
N VAL A 17 -38.34 -30.67 34.28
CA VAL A 17 -37.67 -29.42 34.69
C VAL A 17 -36.18 -29.65 34.96
N ALA A 18 -35.78 -30.80 35.51
CA ALA A 18 -34.37 -31.14 35.72
C ALA A 18 -33.61 -31.32 34.39
N VAL A 19 -34.22 -31.96 33.37
CA VAL A 19 -33.60 -32.13 32.05
C VAL A 19 -33.45 -30.80 31.30
N VAL A 20 -34.41 -29.87 31.44
CA VAL A 20 -34.32 -28.53 30.84
C VAL A 20 -33.23 -27.67 31.48
N PHE A 21 -32.98 -27.79 32.79
CA PHE A 21 -31.90 -27.08 33.49
C PHE A 21 -30.49 -27.65 33.21
N ILE A 22 -30.36 -28.95 32.92
CA ILE A 22 -29.06 -29.55 32.55
C ILE A 22 -28.73 -29.27 31.07
N ALA A 23 -29.73 -29.20 30.19
CA ALA A 23 -29.51 -28.87 28.77
C ALA A 23 -29.12 -27.39 28.55
N SER A 24 -29.54 -26.48 29.45
CA SER A 24 -29.24 -25.05 29.34
C SER A 24 -27.86 -24.67 29.86
N THR A 25 -27.24 -25.47 30.74
CA THR A 25 -25.83 -25.26 31.15
C THR A 25 -24.83 -25.81 30.13
N TRP A 26 -25.19 -26.84 29.35
CA TRP A 26 -24.37 -27.33 28.22
C TRP A 26 -24.43 -26.43 26.97
N ALA A 27 -25.47 -25.60 26.84
CA ALA A 27 -25.56 -24.61 25.76
C ALA A 27 -24.79 -23.30 26.06
N PHE A 28 -24.55 -22.97 27.34
CA PHE A 28 -23.85 -21.74 27.72
C PHE A 28 -22.32 -21.87 27.82
N GLN A 29 -21.77 -23.06 28.03
CA GLN A 29 -20.31 -23.26 28.02
C GLN A 29 -19.73 -23.46 26.61
N ASN A 30 -20.55 -23.68 25.59
CA ASN A 30 -20.13 -23.73 24.18
C ASN A 30 -20.35 -22.42 23.41
N ALA A 31 -20.86 -21.37 24.07
CA ALA A 31 -21.06 -20.05 23.47
C ALA A 31 -19.97 -19.03 23.87
N PHE A 32 -19.03 -19.40 24.75
CA PHE A 32 -17.92 -18.56 25.19
C PHE A 32 -16.59 -19.32 25.05
N THR A 33 -16.40 -19.92 23.90
CA THR A 33 -15.07 -20.05 23.32
C THR A 33 -15.16 -19.30 22.00
N ILE A 34 -15.01 -17.98 22.07
CA ILE A 34 -14.43 -17.25 20.94
C ILE A 34 -12.98 -17.74 20.90
N GLN A 35 -12.81 -18.96 20.40
CA GLN A 35 -11.62 -19.36 19.73
C GLN A 35 -11.56 -18.36 18.59
N SER A 36 -10.74 -17.32 18.76
CA SER A 36 -10.40 -16.44 17.66
C SER A 36 -10.12 -17.38 16.50
N PRO A 37 -10.89 -17.31 15.39
CA PRO A 37 -10.42 -17.96 14.20
C PRO A 37 -9.06 -17.32 14.01
N SER A 38 -8.01 -18.13 14.12
CA SER A 38 -6.71 -17.79 13.59
C SER A 38 -7.02 -17.16 12.26
N LEU A 39 -6.71 -15.87 12.16
CA LEU A 39 -6.73 -15.15 10.91
C LEU A 39 -5.65 -15.82 10.06
N LEU A 40 -5.98 -16.99 9.51
CA LEU A 40 -5.63 -17.32 8.15
C LEU A 40 -6.30 -16.21 7.36
N THR A 41 -5.56 -15.10 7.29
CA THR A 41 -5.72 -14.11 6.26
C THR A 41 -5.98 -14.91 5.00
N SER A 42 -7.21 -14.78 4.48
CA SER A 42 -7.40 -14.90 3.05
C SER A 42 -6.26 -14.08 2.48
N PHE A 43 -5.29 -14.77 1.89
CA PHE A 43 -4.10 -14.18 1.35
C PHE A 43 -4.58 -13.20 0.29
N ASP A 44 -4.72 -11.95 0.73
CA ASP A 44 -5.33 -10.92 -0.06
C ASP A 44 -4.26 -10.51 -1.05
N ARG A 45 -4.32 -11.16 -2.20
CA ARG A 45 -3.42 -10.97 -3.34
C ARG A 45 -3.51 -9.55 -3.94
N ARG A 46 -4.11 -8.61 -3.20
CA ARG A 46 -4.34 -7.22 -3.58
C ARG A 46 -3.13 -6.33 -3.32
N TYR A 47 -2.27 -6.66 -2.35
CA TYR A 47 -1.12 -5.83 -1.99
C TYR A 47 0.18 -6.63 -1.88
N CYS A 48 1.25 -6.11 -2.47
CA CYS A 48 2.63 -6.50 -2.12
C CYS A 48 2.86 -6.01 -0.68
N GLY A 49 3.22 -6.91 0.25
CA GLY A 49 3.50 -6.51 1.64
C GLY A 49 3.14 -7.52 2.74
N ASN A 50 2.66 -8.74 2.42
CA ASN A 50 2.31 -9.68 3.48
C ASN A 50 2.83 -11.11 3.24
N TRP A 51 4.13 -11.30 3.37
CA TRP A 51 4.73 -12.62 3.60
C TRP A 51 5.54 -12.57 4.90
N SER A 52 5.13 -13.34 5.90
CA SER A 52 5.94 -13.61 7.08
C SER A 52 7.05 -14.61 6.69
N PRO A 53 8.34 -14.35 6.96
CA PRO A 53 9.38 -15.31 6.65
C PRO A 53 9.41 -16.41 7.72
N LEU A 54 9.02 -17.63 7.35
CA LEU A 54 9.43 -18.81 8.08
C LEU A 54 10.91 -19.07 7.77
N PHE A 55 11.73 -18.83 8.80
CA PHE A 55 13.13 -19.20 8.97
C PHE A 55 13.60 -20.36 8.08
N VAL A 56 14.67 -20.13 7.32
CA VAL A 56 15.63 -21.16 6.90
C VAL A 56 17.02 -20.67 7.30
N GLU A 57 17.60 -21.33 8.30
CA GLU A 57 18.96 -21.10 8.77
C GLU A 57 19.97 -21.49 7.67
N GLY A 58 20.88 -20.55 7.34
CA GLY A 58 21.94 -20.78 6.37
C GLY A 58 23.00 -19.69 6.47
N ASN A 59 23.97 -19.91 7.37
CA ASN A 59 25.09 -19.01 7.64
C ASN A 59 25.89 -18.62 6.38
N PHE A 60 25.88 -17.34 6.04
CA PHE A 60 26.94 -16.69 5.27
C PHE A 60 27.07 -15.23 5.74
N TYR A 61 27.81 -15.01 6.84
CA TYR A 61 28.14 -13.66 7.30
C TYR A 61 29.21 -13.07 6.38
N THR A 62 28.83 -12.29 5.38
CA THR A 62 29.74 -11.30 4.81
C THR A 62 29.85 -10.16 5.80
N GLN A 63 31.04 -9.97 6.37
CA GLN A 63 31.32 -8.91 7.33
C GLN A 63 31.01 -7.54 6.71
N GLN A 64 30.01 -6.87 7.28
CA GLN A 64 29.64 -5.50 7.00
C GLN A 64 30.70 -4.59 7.64
N PRO A 65 31.30 -3.63 6.90
CA PRO A 65 32.34 -2.78 7.47
C PRO A 65 31.76 -1.90 8.57
N GLU A 66 32.48 -1.77 9.69
CA GLU A 66 32.18 -0.81 10.74
C GLU A 66 32.26 0.61 10.17
N GLY A 67 31.13 1.33 10.19
CA GLY A 67 30.99 2.68 9.62
C GLY A 67 29.96 2.79 8.49
N TYR A 68 28.81 2.12 8.61
CA TYR A 68 27.69 2.30 7.69
C TYR A 68 27.00 3.64 7.98
N ASP A 69 27.24 4.60 7.10
CA ASP A 69 26.67 5.94 7.16
C ASP A 69 25.40 5.95 6.29
N GLU A 70 24.22 5.99 6.93
CA GLU A 70 22.88 6.17 6.30
C GLU A 70 22.89 7.29 5.23
N THR A 71 23.80 8.26 5.38
CA THR A 71 24.00 9.35 4.43
C THR A 71 24.36 8.88 3.01
N GLN A 72 25.01 7.72 2.81
CA GLN A 72 25.46 7.29 1.47
C GLN A 72 24.29 6.89 0.54
N ASN A 73 23.30 6.17 1.05
CA ASN A 73 22.14 5.74 0.23
C ASN A 73 21.23 6.92 -0.10
N LEU A 74 20.87 7.70 0.91
CA LEU A 74 20.07 8.91 0.75
C LEU A 74 20.75 9.92 -0.20
N LEU A 75 22.08 10.09 -0.07
CA LEU A 75 22.85 10.96 -0.96
C LEU A 75 22.89 10.43 -2.39
N ALA A 76 23.05 9.12 -2.59
CA ALA A 76 23.03 8.49 -3.91
C ALA A 76 21.68 8.69 -4.61
N VAL A 77 20.56 8.50 -3.89
CA VAL A 77 19.21 8.73 -4.41
C VAL A 77 18.99 10.19 -4.75
N ARG A 78 19.40 11.10 -3.85
CA ARG A 78 19.33 12.55 -4.11
C ARG A 78 20.11 12.94 -5.34
N ALA A 79 21.36 12.50 -5.46
CA ALA A 79 22.21 12.81 -6.61
C ALA A 79 21.62 12.23 -7.91
N PHE A 80 21.08 11.02 -7.88
CA PHE A 80 20.43 10.39 -9.03
C PHE A 80 19.18 11.17 -9.47
N LEU A 81 18.26 11.48 -8.54
CA LEU A 81 17.05 12.23 -8.85
C LEU A 81 17.35 13.65 -9.33
N GLN A 82 18.34 14.33 -8.73
CA GLN A 82 18.77 15.66 -9.18
C GLN A 82 19.34 15.63 -10.60
N GLY A 83 20.09 14.59 -10.96
CA GLY A 83 20.71 14.45 -12.28
C GLY A 83 19.72 14.12 -13.39
N TYR A 84 18.79 13.19 -13.17
CA TYR A 84 17.88 12.69 -14.21
C TYR A 84 16.48 13.33 -14.14
N TYR A 85 15.99 13.66 -12.96
CA TYR A 85 14.61 14.06 -12.70
C TYR A 85 14.53 15.39 -11.92
N SER A 86 15.24 16.41 -12.39
CA SER A 86 15.40 17.69 -11.68
C SER A 86 14.08 18.39 -11.34
N ILE A 87 13.08 18.37 -12.23
CA ILE A 87 11.77 18.98 -11.99
C ILE A 87 11.04 18.22 -10.87
N PHE A 88 11.04 16.90 -10.95
CA PHE A 88 10.42 16.04 -9.94
C PHE A 88 11.12 16.17 -8.57
N TYR A 89 12.46 16.22 -8.56
CA TYR A 89 13.24 16.41 -7.35
C TYR A 89 12.83 17.67 -6.59
N SER A 90 12.60 18.79 -7.29
CA SER A 90 12.15 20.04 -6.65
C SER A 90 10.79 19.95 -5.96
N ILE A 91 9.94 19.00 -6.38
CA ILE A 91 8.64 18.72 -5.78
C ILE A 91 8.83 17.79 -4.58
N LEU A 92 9.65 16.75 -4.74
CA LEU A 92 9.95 15.76 -3.71
C LEU A 92 10.69 16.38 -2.50
N GLU A 93 11.64 17.29 -2.75
CA GLU A 93 12.42 18.00 -1.73
C GLU A 93 11.54 18.81 -0.76
N LYS A 94 10.39 19.28 -1.22
CA LYS A 94 9.43 20.04 -0.40
C LYS A 94 8.66 19.16 0.59
N ASN A 95 8.71 17.84 0.44
CA ASN A 95 8.06 16.90 1.35
C ASN A 95 9.10 16.26 2.28
N GLU A 96 9.19 16.74 3.51
CA GLU A 96 10.06 16.17 4.53
C GLU A 96 9.67 14.74 4.93
N ASP A 97 8.38 14.40 4.90
CA ASP A 97 7.87 13.11 5.34
C ASP A 97 8.30 11.98 4.39
N VAL A 98 8.46 12.30 3.10
CA VAL A 98 9.02 11.35 2.13
C VAL A 98 10.47 11.01 2.46
N TRP A 99 11.29 12.02 2.77
CA TRP A 99 12.69 11.77 3.11
C TRP A 99 12.85 11.08 4.46
N LYS A 100 11.94 11.36 5.41
CA LYS A 100 11.87 10.62 6.67
C LYS A 100 11.49 9.16 6.43
N ALA A 101 10.48 8.88 5.60
CA ALA A 101 10.11 7.50 5.28
C ALA A 101 11.28 6.73 4.63
N ILE A 102 12.02 7.37 3.73
CA ILE A 102 13.20 6.75 3.11
C ILE A 102 14.34 6.55 4.14
N ALA A 103 14.49 7.47 5.10
CA ALA A 103 15.54 7.40 6.12
C ALA A 103 15.21 6.45 7.29
N GLU A 104 13.95 6.33 7.69
CA GLU A 104 13.49 5.49 8.80
C GLU A 104 13.55 3.99 8.46
N ASP A 105 13.33 3.62 7.19
CA ASP A 105 13.39 2.21 6.76
C ASP A 105 14.80 1.60 6.82
N ASP A 106 15.86 2.44 6.83
CA ASP A 106 17.25 1.97 6.96
C ASP A 106 17.60 1.49 8.39
N ILE A 107 16.78 1.78 9.41
CA ILE A 107 17.20 1.69 10.83
C ILE A 107 16.94 0.32 11.47
N ASP A 108 15.88 -0.42 11.11
CA ASP A 108 15.45 -1.55 11.96
C ASP A 108 15.61 -2.97 11.39
N LYS A 109 15.76 -3.21 10.08
CA LYS A 109 15.86 -4.62 9.58
C LYS A 109 16.74 -4.91 8.36
N GLY A 110 17.57 -4.02 7.84
CA GLY A 110 18.55 -4.36 6.78
C GLY A 110 17.99 -4.97 5.47
N GLU A 111 16.65 -5.04 5.31
CA GLU A 111 15.94 -5.63 4.17
C GLU A 111 14.88 -4.69 3.59
N PHE A 112 14.57 -3.56 4.25
CA PHE A 112 13.57 -2.61 3.76
C PHE A 112 14.21 -1.57 2.84
N GLY A 113 14.18 -1.82 1.54
CA GLY A 113 14.43 -0.78 0.54
C GLY A 113 13.14 -0.02 0.20
N PHE A 114 13.26 1.13 -0.43
CA PHE A 114 12.15 1.98 -0.85
C PHE A 114 11.94 1.89 -2.38
N THR A 115 10.76 2.31 -2.83
CA THR A 115 10.45 2.42 -4.26
C THR A 115 9.97 3.82 -4.61
N ILE A 116 10.57 4.45 -5.62
CA ILE A 116 10.20 5.79 -6.12
C ILE A 116 9.68 5.68 -7.54
N PHE A 117 8.47 6.17 -7.77
CA PHE A 117 7.93 6.41 -9.10
C PHE A 117 8.38 7.79 -9.58
N ALA A 118 9.35 7.83 -10.49
CA ALA A 118 9.89 9.07 -11.02
C ALA A 118 9.27 9.38 -12.41
N PRO A 119 8.42 10.41 -12.54
CA PRO A 119 7.98 10.87 -13.84
C PRO A 119 9.12 11.59 -14.56
N SER A 120 9.34 11.25 -15.83
CA SER A 120 10.33 11.93 -16.66
C SER A 120 10.03 13.43 -16.79
N ASN A 121 11.07 14.25 -17.00
CA ASN A 121 10.90 15.70 -17.19
C ASN A 121 9.95 16.01 -18.36
N ASP A 122 9.99 15.20 -19.42
CA ASP A 122 9.10 15.34 -20.57
C ASP A 122 7.63 15.04 -20.24
N VAL A 123 7.38 14.16 -19.26
CA VAL A 123 6.03 13.89 -18.76
C VAL A 123 5.51 15.10 -18.00
N LEU A 124 6.33 15.64 -17.09
CA LEU A 124 5.99 16.83 -16.31
C LEU A 124 5.82 18.08 -17.18
N ASN A 125 6.52 18.19 -18.30
CA ASN A 125 6.30 19.28 -19.25
C ASN A 125 5.00 19.11 -20.04
N ARG A 126 4.54 17.86 -20.27
CA ARG A 126 3.32 17.56 -21.05
C ARG A 126 2.01 17.68 -20.26
N ILE A 127 2.04 17.69 -18.92
CA ILE A 127 0.81 17.81 -18.10
C ILE A 127 0.07 19.14 -18.29
N GLY A 128 0.74 20.13 -18.90
CA GLY A 128 0.23 21.45 -19.24
C GLY A 128 0.52 22.52 -18.18
N ASP A 129 0.72 23.75 -18.65
CA ASP A 129 1.18 24.89 -17.84
C ASP A 129 0.30 25.15 -16.61
N LYS A 130 -1.01 24.91 -16.71
CA LYS A 130 -1.94 25.05 -15.59
C LYS A 130 -1.57 24.13 -14.43
N LYS A 131 -1.37 22.84 -14.70
CA LYS A 131 -1.08 21.84 -13.66
C LYS A 131 0.33 22.04 -13.09
N ALA A 132 1.30 22.37 -13.95
CA ALA A 132 2.65 22.70 -13.51
C ALA A 132 2.65 23.93 -12.58
N SER A 133 1.90 24.98 -12.94
CA SER A 133 1.74 26.17 -12.10
C SER A 133 1.05 25.84 -10.78
N GLN A 134 0.07 24.93 -10.76
CA GLN A 134 -0.61 24.49 -9.54
C GLN A 134 0.31 23.74 -8.57
N LEU A 135 1.21 22.90 -9.09
CA LEU A 135 2.22 22.18 -8.29
C LEU A 135 3.30 23.12 -7.72
N MET A 136 3.61 24.21 -8.42
CA MET A 136 4.60 25.18 -7.98
C MET A 136 4.02 26.31 -7.13
N ASP A 137 2.70 26.36 -6.95
CA ASP A 137 2.03 27.38 -6.16
C ASP A 137 2.23 27.13 -4.65
N PRO A 138 2.78 28.10 -3.90
CA PRO A 138 2.98 27.95 -2.45
C PRO A 138 1.66 27.77 -1.67
N ARG A 139 0.50 28.12 -2.24
CA ARG A 139 -0.81 27.89 -1.60
C ARG A 139 -1.21 26.42 -1.61
N ASN A 140 -0.66 25.63 -2.52
CA ASN A 140 -0.98 24.21 -2.71
C ASN A 140 0.09 23.28 -2.13
N LEU A 141 0.97 23.78 -1.26
CA LEU A 141 2.10 23.00 -0.72
C LEU A 141 1.64 21.69 -0.09
N GLU A 142 0.61 21.71 0.76
CA GLU A 142 0.09 20.50 1.41
C GLU A 142 -0.38 19.46 0.38
N THR A 143 -1.09 19.89 -0.66
CA THR A 143 -1.57 18.96 -1.71
C THR A 143 -0.41 18.46 -2.56
N THR A 144 0.58 19.31 -2.83
CA THR A 144 1.79 18.98 -3.58
C THR A 144 2.65 17.96 -2.80
N GLN A 145 2.77 18.12 -1.49
CA GLN A 145 3.43 17.15 -0.61
C GLN A 145 2.70 15.80 -0.66
N LYS A 146 1.38 15.77 -0.56
CA LYS A 146 0.60 14.53 -0.73
C LYS A 146 0.81 13.88 -2.10
N ILE A 147 0.84 14.68 -3.18
CA ILE A 147 1.16 14.16 -4.53
C ILE A 147 2.58 13.56 -4.55
N ALA A 148 3.57 14.21 -3.94
CA ALA A 148 4.92 13.68 -3.84
C ALA A 148 4.97 12.36 -3.06
N GLY A 149 4.23 12.24 -1.96
CA GLY A 149 4.18 11.01 -1.17
C GLY A 149 3.45 9.84 -1.83
N TYR A 150 2.59 10.09 -2.83
CA TYR A 150 2.04 9.03 -3.68
C TYR A 150 3.06 8.42 -4.63
N HIS A 151 4.17 9.10 -4.89
CA HIS A 151 5.24 8.57 -5.74
C HIS A 151 6.26 7.74 -4.95
N VAL A 152 6.13 7.62 -3.63
CA VAL A 152 7.09 6.89 -2.79
C VAL A 152 6.39 5.79 -2.02
N ILE A 153 7.02 4.62 -2.01
CA ILE A 153 6.63 3.46 -1.23
C ILE A 153 7.78 3.13 -0.29
N GLY A 154 7.50 2.95 1.00
CA GLY A 154 8.46 2.49 2.02
C GLY A 154 8.75 0.99 1.96
N GLU A 155 8.63 0.39 0.78
CA GLU A 155 8.89 -1.02 0.53
C GLU A 155 9.49 -1.17 -0.87
N THR A 156 10.29 -2.23 -1.04
CA THR A 156 10.88 -2.56 -2.34
C THR A 156 9.88 -3.37 -3.14
N VAL A 157 9.37 -2.77 -4.21
CA VAL A 157 8.42 -3.43 -5.10
C VAL A 157 9.03 -3.53 -6.48
N THR A 158 9.28 -4.74 -6.95
CA THR A 158 9.83 -4.95 -8.30
C THR A 158 8.74 -4.83 -9.36
N ALA A 159 9.12 -4.63 -10.63
CA ALA A 159 8.18 -4.57 -11.74
C ALA A 159 7.32 -5.85 -11.86
N GLU A 160 7.90 -7.02 -11.55
CA GLU A 160 7.18 -8.29 -11.53
C GLU A 160 6.15 -8.36 -10.39
N GLN A 161 6.48 -7.82 -9.22
CA GLN A 161 5.55 -7.73 -8.10
C GLN A 161 4.42 -6.75 -8.42
N LEU A 162 4.73 -5.60 -9.05
CA LEU A 162 3.72 -4.66 -9.52
C LEU A 162 2.78 -5.28 -10.57
N PHE A 163 3.30 -6.13 -11.45
CA PHE A 163 2.47 -6.81 -12.46
C PHE A 163 1.47 -7.80 -11.83
N ASN A 164 1.84 -8.44 -10.72
CA ASN A 164 1.04 -9.45 -10.04
C ASN A 164 0.14 -8.89 -8.92
N CYS A 165 0.25 -7.60 -8.60
CA CYS A 165 -0.57 -6.96 -7.56
C CYS A 165 -1.71 -6.12 -8.17
N GLY A 166 -2.76 -5.89 -7.38
CA GLY A 166 -3.88 -5.02 -7.76
C GLY A 166 -3.74 -3.58 -7.22
N GLY A 167 -2.77 -3.35 -6.34
CA GLY A 167 -2.55 -2.07 -5.69
C GLY A 167 -1.27 -2.04 -4.86
N VAL A 168 -0.83 -0.82 -4.57
CA VAL A 168 0.34 -0.53 -3.74
C VAL A 168 -0.03 0.48 -2.66
N LEU A 169 0.54 0.30 -1.47
CA LEU A 169 0.46 1.26 -0.38
C LEU A 169 1.65 2.22 -0.48
N THR A 170 1.37 3.50 -0.70
CA THR A 170 2.36 4.58 -0.77
C THR A 170 2.36 5.35 0.55
N VAL A 171 3.36 6.23 0.76
CA VAL A 171 3.46 7.09 1.96
C VAL A 171 2.19 7.94 2.14
N SER A 172 1.55 8.37 1.06
CA SER A 172 0.31 9.19 1.11
C SER A 172 -0.98 8.40 0.96
N GLY A 173 -0.93 7.08 0.83
CA GLY A 173 -2.10 6.21 0.78
C GLY A 173 -2.06 5.18 -0.36
N GLU A 174 -3.20 4.56 -0.65
CA GLU A 174 -3.27 3.46 -1.60
C GLU A 174 -3.45 3.93 -3.05
N ILE A 175 -2.81 3.21 -3.97
CA ILE A 175 -2.95 3.40 -5.42
C ILE A 175 -3.24 2.07 -6.10
N SER A 176 -4.17 2.07 -7.06
CA SER A 176 -4.46 0.90 -7.88
C SER A 176 -3.37 0.65 -8.92
N VAL A 177 -3.02 -0.62 -9.06
CA VAL A 177 -2.13 -1.11 -10.10
C VAL A 177 -2.92 -1.99 -11.05
N GLU A 178 -2.79 -1.70 -12.35
CA GLU A 178 -3.52 -2.35 -13.42
C GLU A 178 -2.52 -2.90 -14.44
N ARG A 179 -2.89 -3.99 -15.12
CA ARG A 179 -2.09 -4.53 -16.22
C ARG A 179 -2.40 -3.77 -17.50
N SER A 180 -1.37 -3.45 -18.27
CA SER A 180 -1.53 -2.80 -19.56
C SER A 180 -2.03 -3.82 -20.58
N ILE A 181 -3.24 -3.57 -21.06
CA ILE A 181 -3.88 -4.37 -22.11
C ILE A 181 -3.90 -3.50 -23.37
N THR A 182 -3.30 -3.98 -24.46
CA THR A 182 -3.35 -3.30 -25.76
C THR A 182 -4.22 -4.09 -26.72
N GLY A 183 -5.03 -3.34 -27.48
CA GLY A 183 -6.02 -3.92 -28.37
C GLY A 183 -7.29 -4.38 -27.64
N GLY A 184 -8.20 -4.96 -28.42
CA GLY A 184 -9.52 -5.36 -27.95
C GLY A 184 -10.53 -4.20 -27.92
N MET A 185 -11.80 -4.55 -28.12
CA MET A 185 -12.91 -3.61 -28.03
C MET A 185 -13.54 -3.78 -26.63
N PHE A 186 -13.54 -2.73 -25.82
CA PHE A 186 -14.05 -2.77 -24.43
C PHE A 186 -13.40 -3.85 -23.55
N GLY A 187 -12.10 -4.09 -23.69
CA GLY A 187 -11.37 -5.10 -22.90
C GLY A 187 -11.59 -6.54 -23.35
N ILE A 188 -12.34 -6.77 -24.43
CA ILE A 188 -12.54 -8.11 -25.01
C ILE A 188 -11.58 -8.28 -26.18
N GLY A 189 -10.71 -9.30 -26.09
CA GLY A 189 -9.74 -9.64 -27.13
C GLY A 189 -8.46 -8.80 -27.14
N GLY A 190 -8.20 -8.05 -26.07
CA GLY A 190 -6.92 -7.37 -25.88
C GLY A 190 -5.82 -8.35 -25.46
N GLN A 191 -4.60 -8.06 -25.85
CA GLN A 191 -3.41 -8.81 -25.41
C GLN A 191 -2.74 -8.05 -24.27
N GLU A 192 -2.21 -8.79 -23.29
CA GLU A 192 -1.40 -8.21 -22.23
C GLU A 192 -0.01 -7.92 -22.80
N ASP A 193 0.37 -6.64 -22.84
CA ASP A 193 1.66 -6.20 -23.37
C ASP A 193 2.81 -6.36 -22.35
N GLY A 194 2.51 -6.96 -21.20
CA GLY A 194 3.45 -7.04 -20.06
C GLY A 194 3.70 -5.69 -19.37
N GLY A 195 3.07 -4.60 -19.84
CA GLY A 195 3.18 -3.28 -19.20
C GLY A 195 2.40 -3.20 -17.89
N VAL A 196 2.89 -2.38 -16.96
CA VAL A 196 2.23 -2.11 -15.68
C VAL A 196 1.74 -0.66 -15.66
N LEU A 197 0.48 -0.45 -15.29
CA LEU A 197 -0.16 0.86 -15.15
C LEU A 197 -0.40 1.14 -13.66
N ILE A 198 0.29 2.13 -13.11
CA ILE A 198 0.07 2.64 -11.76
C ILE A 198 -0.79 3.89 -11.88
N ASN A 199 -2.07 3.81 -11.52
CA ASN A 199 -3.03 4.91 -11.68
C ASN A 199 -2.96 5.58 -13.07
N LYS A 200 -3.03 4.75 -14.13
CA LYS A 200 -2.95 5.14 -15.55
C LYS A 200 -1.58 5.58 -16.04
N ALA A 201 -0.57 5.70 -15.18
CA ALA A 201 0.81 5.95 -15.57
C ALA A 201 1.52 4.61 -15.80
N ARG A 202 2.09 4.41 -16.98
CA ARG A 202 2.84 3.22 -17.35
C ARG A 202 4.25 3.27 -16.78
N ALA A 203 4.66 2.23 -16.07
CA ALA A 203 6.06 2.02 -15.73
C ALA A 203 6.83 1.61 -17.00
N THR A 204 7.90 2.34 -17.31
CA THR A 204 8.69 2.16 -18.54
C THR A 204 10.04 1.54 -18.24
N GLN A 205 10.75 2.06 -17.24
CA GLN A 205 12.09 1.61 -16.87
C GLN A 205 12.21 1.46 -15.34
N THR A 206 13.16 0.64 -14.90
CA THR A 206 13.48 0.46 -13.48
C THR A 206 14.97 0.61 -13.29
N TRP A 207 15.36 1.44 -12.34
CA TRP A 207 16.73 1.72 -11.96
C TRP A 207 16.94 1.29 -10.51
N GLN A 208 18.01 0.55 -10.24
CA GLN A 208 18.39 0.24 -8.87
C GLN A 208 19.35 1.32 -8.37
N VAL A 209 18.99 1.98 -7.26
CA VAL A 209 19.75 3.09 -6.69
C VAL A 209 19.91 2.87 -5.20
N GLY A 210 21.13 2.50 -4.79
CA GLY A 210 21.41 2.10 -3.41
C GLY A 210 20.61 0.84 -3.04
N THR A 211 19.86 0.94 -1.94
CA THR A 211 18.95 -0.09 -1.42
C THR A 211 17.57 -0.07 -2.06
N GLY A 212 17.22 0.98 -2.81
CA GLY A 212 15.88 1.17 -3.38
C GLY A 212 15.79 1.04 -4.90
N LEU A 213 14.55 1.05 -5.38
CA LEU A 213 14.19 1.00 -6.79
C LEU A 213 13.56 2.31 -7.24
N VAL A 214 13.93 2.78 -8.42
CA VAL A 214 13.33 3.94 -9.08
C VAL A 214 12.68 3.48 -10.37
N HIS A 215 11.36 3.50 -10.42
CA HIS A 215 10.60 3.22 -11.64
C HIS A 215 10.31 4.51 -12.39
N GLU A 216 10.76 4.58 -13.63
CA GLU A 216 10.37 5.65 -14.53
C GLU A 216 8.92 5.44 -14.99
N VAL A 217 8.10 6.48 -14.85
CA VAL A 217 6.67 6.44 -15.20
C VAL A 217 6.32 7.49 -16.25
N ASP A 218 5.40 7.14 -17.17
CA ASP A 218 4.95 8.02 -18.26
C ASP A 218 3.86 9.04 -17.85
N GLY A 219 3.52 9.10 -16.56
CA GLY A 219 2.47 9.94 -15.99
C GLY A 219 2.67 10.21 -14.51
N LEU A 220 1.88 11.15 -13.96
CA LEU A 220 1.87 11.42 -12.52
C LEU A 220 1.06 10.36 -11.77
N VAL A 221 1.69 9.75 -10.78
CA VAL A 221 1.11 8.75 -9.89
C VAL A 221 0.40 9.49 -8.75
N CYS A 222 -0.82 9.99 -9.01
CA CYS A 222 -1.66 10.56 -7.95
C CYS A 222 -3.16 10.43 -8.25
N PRO A 223 -4.00 10.13 -7.25
CA PRO A 223 -5.45 10.04 -7.44
C PRO A 223 -6.03 11.33 -8.05
N ASN A 224 -6.98 11.18 -8.98
CA ASN A 224 -7.62 12.32 -9.65
C ASN A 224 -8.28 13.33 -8.69
N ILE A 225 -8.63 12.88 -7.48
CA ILE A 225 -9.20 13.74 -6.45
C ILE A 225 -8.23 14.85 -6.00
N MET A 226 -6.91 14.63 -6.06
CA MET A 226 -5.91 15.64 -5.71
C MET A 226 -5.99 16.87 -6.63
N TRP A 227 -6.19 16.65 -7.93
CA TRP A 227 -6.38 17.74 -8.90
C TRP A 227 -7.65 18.55 -8.64
N ARG A 228 -8.73 17.87 -8.21
CA ARG A 228 -9.98 18.55 -7.86
C ARG A 228 -9.81 19.43 -6.63
N TYR A 229 -9.02 19.01 -5.65
CA TYR A 229 -8.69 19.84 -4.50
C TYR A 229 -7.91 21.10 -4.90
N MET A 230 -6.88 20.96 -5.74
CA MET A 230 -6.11 22.13 -6.23
C MET A 230 -6.97 23.12 -7.03
N ASP A 231 -7.94 22.63 -7.80
CA ASP A 231 -8.87 23.50 -8.53
C ASP A 231 -9.84 24.24 -7.59
N GLN A 232 -10.26 23.63 -6.48
CA GLN A 232 -11.16 24.25 -5.49
C GLN A 232 -10.49 25.35 -4.65
N LEU A 233 -9.18 25.23 -4.38
CA LEU A 233 -8.43 26.23 -3.62
C LEU A 233 -8.31 27.58 -4.35
N ARG A 234 -8.59 27.60 -5.66
CA ARG A 234 -8.63 28.83 -6.46
C ARG A 234 -10.03 29.43 -6.38
N ILE A 235 -10.24 30.34 -5.42
CA ILE A 235 -11.45 31.16 -5.36
C ILE A 235 -11.62 31.86 -6.73
N PRO A 236 -12.77 31.71 -7.42
CA PRO A 236 -13.00 32.43 -8.66
C PRO A 236 -13.04 33.93 -8.36
N GLY A 237 -12.10 34.69 -8.92
CA GLY A 237 -12.07 36.16 -8.81
C GLY A 237 -10.77 36.80 -8.35
N SER A 238 -9.71 36.05 -8.02
CA SER A 238 -8.36 36.62 -7.83
C SER A 238 -7.48 36.33 -9.04
N SER A 239 -7.48 37.25 -10.00
CA SER A 239 -6.50 37.34 -11.09
C SER A 239 -6.28 38.81 -11.39
#